data_AF-A0A7Y2MS51-F1
#
_entry.id   AF-A0A7Y2MS51-F1
#
_cell.length_a   1.000
_cell.length_b   1.000
_cell.length_c   1.000
_cell.angle_alpha   90.00
_cell.angle_beta   90.00
_cell.angle_gamma   90.00
#
_symmetry.space_group_name_H-M   'P 1'
#
loop_
_entity.id
_entity.type
_entity.pdbx_description
1 polymer ?
#
loop_
_entity_poly.entity_id
_entity_poly.type
_entity_poly.pdbx_seq_one_letter_code
_entity_poly.pdbx_strand_id
1 'polypeptide(L)'
;MTSIRKYFYLVSFCVLLFVTSCQQPGGDSPGSEYMPDMAHSIAYESNYYNYYYNNTWGSQDEYYEFAQPRKPVNGTIPRGYAGGPNPSAPGANAISVPVNGAVPYYYEDTEEERTRAIEEIIDNPYPITDAGLAKGKEMYDYFCAICHGDKGDGAGYLVRDDGGVYPVQPAILNNEEFTAASNGRFYHSIVYGKNLMGGYADKISYEERWQVVHYIRSLQAATYEKEYNQFVNTLNDVDRPAGNIETEDITAVEENMEGGEQHSDDDHGGSH
;
A
#
# COMPACT_ATOMS: atom_id res chain seq x y z
N MET A 1 45.44 30.49 49.84
CA MET A 1 45.41 30.24 48.38
C MET A 1 45.01 28.81 48.00
N THR A 2 45.27 27.78 48.81
CA THR A 2 44.94 26.37 48.50
C THR A 2 43.44 26.06 48.53
N SER A 3 42.64 26.64 49.43
CA SER A 3 41.18 26.41 49.49
C SER A 3 40.43 27.01 48.30
N ILE A 4 40.83 28.19 47.80
CA ILE A 4 40.19 28.83 46.64
C ILE A 4 40.39 28.00 45.37
N ARG A 5 41.58 27.40 45.16
CA ARG A 5 41.81 26.46 44.06
C ARG A 5 40.90 25.23 44.17
N LYS A 6 40.70 24.68 45.37
CA LYS A 6 39.79 23.52 45.58
C LYS A 6 38.35 23.84 45.21
N TYR A 7 37.82 25.00 45.62
CA TYR A 7 36.47 25.42 45.24
C TYR A 7 36.35 25.70 43.74
N PHE A 8 37.39 26.27 43.12
CA PHE A 8 37.42 26.49 41.68
C PHE A 8 37.34 25.16 40.89
N TYR A 9 38.11 24.14 41.28
CA TYR A 9 38.03 22.82 40.64
C TYR A 9 36.66 22.16 40.85
N LEU A 10 36.06 22.30 42.04
CA LEU A 10 34.75 21.74 42.34
C LEU A 10 33.63 22.41 41.53
N VAL A 11 33.64 23.74 41.46
CA VAL A 11 32.69 24.50 40.62
C VAL A 11 32.89 24.15 39.14
N SER A 12 34.12 24.06 38.67
CA SER A 12 34.41 23.71 37.28
C SER A 12 33.95 22.29 36.94
N PHE A 13 34.07 21.34 37.87
CA PHE A 13 33.55 19.97 37.71
C PHE A 13 32.01 19.94 37.69
N CYS A 14 31.35 20.68 38.59
CA CYS A 14 29.89 20.79 38.60
C CYS A 14 29.34 21.45 37.32
N VAL A 15 30.00 22.49 36.80
CA VAL A 15 29.63 23.14 35.54
C VAL A 15 29.80 22.18 34.37
N LEU A 16 30.89 21.40 34.34
CA LEU A 16 31.13 20.43 33.27
C LEU A 16 30.07 19.32 33.27
N LEU A 17 29.71 18.79 34.44
CA LEU A 17 28.61 17.84 34.62
C LEU A 17 27.26 18.40 34.12
N PHE A 18 26.96 19.66 34.47
CA PHE A 18 25.71 20.30 34.06
C PHE A 18 25.62 20.47 32.53
N VAL A 19 26.72 20.84 31.87
CA VAL A 19 26.76 21.02 30.41
C VAL A 19 26.68 19.67 29.68
N THR A 20 27.22 18.58 30.23
CA THR A 20 27.12 17.23 29.62
C THR A 20 25.78 16.55 29.88
N SER A 21 25.08 16.89 30.96
CA SER A 21 23.81 16.25 31.34
C SER A 21 22.61 16.70 30.49
N CYS A 22 22.72 17.83 29.79
CA CYS A 22 21.67 18.37 28.92
C CYS A 22 22.07 18.25 27.44
N GLN A 23 22.47 17.06 26.99
CA GLN A 23 22.57 16.81 25.55
C GLN A 23 21.17 16.84 24.93
N GLN A 24 20.88 17.89 24.16
CA GLN A 24 19.69 17.91 23.32
C GLN A 24 19.85 16.89 22.19
N PRO A 25 18.78 16.20 21.76
CA PRO A 25 18.82 15.39 20.55
C PRO A 25 19.16 16.31 19.36
N GLY A 26 19.99 15.83 18.44
CA GLY A 26 20.41 16.61 17.27
C GLY A 26 21.36 15.84 16.36
N GLY A 27 21.24 16.12 15.05
CA GLY A 27 22.02 15.42 14.01
C GLY A 27 21.86 13.91 14.12
N ASP A 28 22.99 13.21 14.27
CA ASP A 28 23.07 11.74 14.41
C ASP A 28 22.90 11.25 15.87
N SER A 29 22.59 12.14 16.83
CA SER A 29 22.38 11.76 18.23
C SER A 29 20.89 11.75 18.56
N PRO A 30 20.31 10.57 18.88
CA PRO A 30 18.90 10.47 19.30
C PRO A 30 18.65 11.07 20.70
N GLY A 31 19.70 11.54 21.39
CA GLY A 31 19.63 12.03 22.76
C GLY A 31 19.76 10.89 23.78
N SER A 32 19.41 11.19 25.03
CA SER A 32 19.42 10.23 26.14
C SER A 32 18.01 9.83 26.53
N GLU A 33 17.79 8.54 26.76
CA GLU A 33 16.50 8.00 27.18
C GLU A 33 16.48 7.77 28.70
N TYR A 34 15.42 8.22 29.37
CA TYR A 34 15.19 7.94 30.79
C TYR A 34 14.20 6.78 30.92
N MET A 35 14.60 5.73 31.65
CA MET A 35 13.81 4.50 31.87
C MET A 35 13.37 3.76 30.58
N PRO A 36 14.30 3.33 29.69
CA PRO A 36 13.98 2.72 28.40
C PRO A 36 13.59 1.23 28.46
N ASP A 37 13.15 0.73 29.63
CA ASP A 37 12.91 -0.69 29.92
C ASP A 37 11.99 -1.39 28.90
N MET A 38 10.94 -0.68 28.44
CA MET A 38 9.97 -1.19 27.47
C MET A 38 9.86 -0.31 26.22
N ALA A 39 10.80 0.61 26.01
CA ALA A 39 10.78 1.52 24.86
C ALA A 39 11.23 0.83 23.56
N HIS A 40 12.02 -0.25 23.69
CA HIS A 40 12.56 -1.00 22.56
C HIS A 40 12.08 -2.44 22.64
N SER A 41 11.56 -2.93 21.51
CA SER A 41 11.11 -4.31 21.42
C SER A 41 12.30 -5.27 21.48
N ILE A 42 12.20 -6.28 22.36
CA ILE A 42 13.09 -7.44 22.37
C ILE A 42 12.67 -8.44 21.26
N ALA A 43 11.38 -8.41 20.87
CA ALA A 43 10.84 -9.25 19.80
C ALA A 43 11.28 -8.76 18.41
N TYR A 44 11.22 -9.65 17.42
CA TYR A 44 11.47 -9.28 16.02
C TYR A 44 10.30 -8.48 15.45
N GLU A 45 10.58 -7.26 15.03
CA GLU A 45 9.64 -6.40 14.32
C GLU A 45 9.98 -6.33 12.81
N SER A 46 8.96 -6.21 11.98
CA SER A 46 9.15 -6.07 10.54
C SER A 46 9.80 -4.73 10.20
N ASN A 47 10.81 -4.77 9.33
CA ASN A 47 11.57 -3.59 8.87
C ASN A 47 12.25 -2.79 10.01
N TYR A 48 12.49 -3.40 11.17
CA TYR A 48 13.17 -2.77 12.29
C TYR A 48 14.65 -3.18 12.35
N TYR A 49 15.55 -2.19 12.24
CA TYR A 49 17.00 -2.41 12.18
C TYR A 49 17.73 -1.68 13.31
N ASN A 50 17.37 -2.00 14.55
CA ASN A 50 18.05 -1.49 15.73
C ASN A 50 18.28 -2.63 16.74
N TYR A 51 19.52 -2.79 17.19
CA TYR A 51 19.87 -3.76 18.21
C TYR A 51 19.84 -3.10 19.58
N TYR A 52 18.86 -3.47 20.40
CA TYR A 52 18.73 -2.96 21.76
C TYR A 52 19.78 -3.59 22.69
N TYR A 53 20.40 -2.79 23.56
CA TYR A 53 21.51 -3.25 24.39
C TYR A 53 21.11 -4.29 25.45
N ASN A 54 19.84 -4.31 25.90
CA ASN A 54 19.32 -5.38 26.77
C ASN A 54 18.75 -6.56 25.98
N ASN A 55 19.02 -6.66 24.68
CA ASN A 55 18.61 -7.83 23.93
C ASN A 55 19.29 -9.08 24.50
N THR A 56 18.47 -10.06 24.88
CA THR A 56 18.90 -11.33 25.45
C THR A 56 19.11 -12.42 24.39
N TRP A 57 18.80 -12.14 23.13
CA TRP A 57 18.78 -13.10 22.03
C TRP A 57 20.02 -12.95 21.15
N GLY A 58 20.97 -13.86 21.34
CA GLY A 58 22.12 -14.01 20.46
C GLY A 58 23.03 -12.78 20.38
N SER A 59 23.81 -12.72 19.30
CA SER A 59 24.59 -11.57 18.90
C SER A 59 23.78 -10.60 18.02
N GLN A 60 24.29 -9.38 17.86
CA GLN A 60 23.69 -8.38 16.97
C GLN A 60 23.53 -8.88 15.53
N ASP A 61 24.51 -9.63 15.01
CA ASP A 61 24.46 -10.20 13.66
C ASP A 61 23.37 -11.27 13.54
N GLU A 62 23.21 -12.12 14.55
CA GLU A 62 22.14 -13.13 14.60
C GLU A 62 20.75 -12.48 14.67
N TYR A 63 20.58 -11.43 15.49
CA TYR A 63 19.32 -10.67 15.54
C TYR A 63 18.96 -10.11 14.17
N TYR A 64 19.93 -9.51 13.47
CA TYR A 64 19.68 -8.95 12.15
C TYR A 64 19.35 -10.02 11.11
N GLU A 65 19.95 -11.21 11.17
CA GLU A 65 19.58 -12.34 10.32
C GLU A 65 18.12 -12.78 10.55
N PHE A 66 17.65 -12.78 11.79
CA PHE A 66 16.29 -13.17 12.14
C PHE A 66 15.24 -12.11 11.85
N ALA A 67 15.59 -10.82 11.99
CA ALA A 67 14.67 -9.70 11.77
C ALA A 67 14.38 -9.43 10.27
N GLN A 68 15.14 -10.01 9.34
CA GLN A 68 14.85 -9.87 7.91
C GLN A 68 13.56 -10.63 7.51
N PRO A 69 12.63 -9.98 6.78
CA PRO A 69 11.49 -10.66 6.18
C PRO A 69 11.94 -11.81 5.27
N ARG A 70 11.43 -13.02 5.52
CA ARG A 70 11.71 -14.20 4.71
C ARG A 70 10.66 -14.36 3.62
N LYS A 71 11.09 -14.85 2.45
CA LYS A 71 10.15 -15.20 1.38
C LYS A 71 9.34 -16.44 1.78
N PRO A 72 8.02 -16.47 1.51
CA PRO A 72 7.22 -17.68 1.68
C PRO A 72 7.70 -18.79 0.73
N VAL A 73 7.42 -20.04 1.08
CA VAL A 73 7.71 -21.20 0.22
C VAL A 73 6.88 -21.09 -1.05
N ASN A 74 7.49 -21.40 -2.21
CA ASN A 74 6.80 -21.33 -3.49
C ASN A 74 5.56 -22.23 -3.51
N GLY A 75 4.46 -21.74 -4.09
CA GLY A 75 3.17 -22.44 -4.14
C GLY A 75 2.32 -22.33 -2.86
N THR A 76 2.77 -21.62 -1.83
CA THR A 76 1.95 -21.36 -0.63
C THR A 76 0.79 -20.43 -0.97
N ILE A 77 -0.43 -20.82 -0.59
CA ILE A 77 -1.63 -19.99 -0.74
C ILE A 77 -2.07 -19.53 0.66
N PRO A 78 -2.10 -18.20 0.93
CA PRO A 78 -2.51 -17.69 2.23
C PRO A 78 -4.04 -17.77 2.40
N ARG A 79 -4.49 -17.96 3.64
CA ARG A 79 -5.92 -18.03 3.99
C ARG A 79 -6.55 -16.62 3.95
N GLY A 80 -7.76 -16.49 3.44
CA GLY A 80 -8.42 -15.19 3.21
C GLY A 80 -8.38 -14.74 1.74
N TYR A 81 -8.34 -15.72 0.84
CA TYR A 81 -8.25 -15.51 -0.60
C TYR A 81 -9.35 -14.60 -1.18
N ALA A 82 -8.99 -13.53 -1.89
CA ALA A 82 -9.96 -12.60 -2.49
C ALA A 82 -10.07 -12.79 -4.01
N GLY A 83 -10.90 -13.73 -4.47
CA GLY A 83 -11.20 -13.90 -5.90
C GLY A 83 -12.65 -13.55 -6.21
N GLY A 84 -12.89 -12.37 -6.81
CA GLY A 84 -14.20 -11.94 -7.31
C GLY A 84 -14.88 -10.83 -6.49
N PRO A 85 -16.02 -10.28 -6.94
CA PRO A 85 -16.67 -9.08 -6.40
C PRO A 85 -17.33 -9.28 -5.02
N ASN A 86 -17.34 -10.51 -4.50
CA ASN A 86 -17.85 -10.79 -3.16
C ASN A 86 -17.02 -11.90 -2.49
N PRO A 87 -15.77 -11.61 -2.09
CA PRO A 87 -14.88 -12.60 -1.50
C PRO A 87 -15.31 -12.99 -0.07
N SER A 88 -16.34 -12.32 0.47
CA SER A 88 -16.85 -12.46 1.84
C SER A 88 -18.21 -13.15 1.95
N ALA A 89 -18.86 -13.58 0.87
CA ALA A 89 -20.18 -14.23 0.95
C ALA A 89 -20.09 -15.58 1.69
N PRO A 90 -20.50 -15.68 2.96
CA PRO A 90 -20.34 -16.91 3.72
C PRO A 90 -21.46 -17.87 3.27
N GLY A 91 -21.10 -19.07 2.83
CA GLY A 91 -22.03 -20.19 2.95
C GLY A 91 -22.46 -20.31 4.41
N ALA A 92 -23.69 -20.77 4.68
CA ALA A 92 -24.37 -20.72 6.00
C ALA A 92 -23.62 -21.34 7.20
N ASN A 93 -22.42 -21.91 7.01
CA ASN A 93 -21.55 -22.49 8.04
C ASN A 93 -20.06 -22.06 7.90
N ALA A 94 -19.75 -20.97 7.20
CA ALA A 94 -18.38 -20.52 6.99
C ALA A 94 -17.87 -19.66 8.16
N ILE A 95 -16.65 -19.94 8.63
CA ILE A 95 -15.89 -19.03 9.48
C ILE A 95 -15.59 -17.78 8.65
N SER A 96 -16.01 -16.61 9.12
CA SER A 96 -15.61 -15.33 8.51
C SER A 96 -14.09 -15.20 8.64
N VAL A 97 -13.40 -15.19 7.50
CA VAL A 97 -11.96 -14.95 7.43
C VAL A 97 -11.77 -13.59 6.76
N PRO A 98 -10.97 -12.67 7.33
CA PRO A 98 -10.66 -11.42 6.65
C PRO A 98 -9.96 -11.71 5.32
N VAL A 99 -10.38 -11.01 4.28
CA VAL A 99 -9.78 -11.13 2.96
C VAL A 99 -8.40 -10.48 2.97
N ASN A 100 -7.39 -11.21 2.53
CA ASN A 100 -5.99 -10.79 2.57
C ASN A 100 -5.49 -10.19 1.24
N GLY A 101 -6.37 -10.11 0.23
CA GLY A 101 -6.08 -9.54 -1.09
C GLY A 101 -5.10 -10.36 -1.97
N ALA A 102 -4.62 -11.51 -1.51
CA ALA A 102 -3.68 -12.33 -2.26
C ALA A 102 -4.41 -13.19 -3.30
N VAL A 103 -4.05 -13.01 -4.57
CA VAL A 103 -4.61 -13.74 -5.72
C VAL A 103 -3.51 -14.47 -6.49
N PRO A 104 -3.44 -15.84 -6.58
CA PRO A 104 -2.57 -16.50 -7.51
C PRO A 104 -2.73 -15.93 -8.90
N TYR A 105 -1.58 -15.58 -9.44
CA TYR A 105 -1.44 -15.21 -10.81
C TYR A 105 -0.76 -16.37 -11.51
N TYR A 106 -1.50 -17.04 -12.40
CA TYR A 106 -1.09 -18.30 -13.02
C TYR A 106 -0.34 -18.13 -14.35
N TYR A 107 0.15 -16.92 -14.62
CA TYR A 107 0.95 -16.60 -15.80
C TYR A 107 2.36 -16.31 -15.35
N GLU A 108 3.37 -16.82 -16.05
CA GLU A 108 4.76 -16.49 -15.77
C GLU A 108 5.19 -15.18 -16.45
N ASP A 109 6.36 -14.66 -16.09
CA ASP A 109 6.98 -13.48 -16.70
C ASP A 109 7.72 -13.87 -18.00
N THR A 110 6.96 -14.30 -19.00
CA THR A 110 7.46 -14.64 -20.35
C THR A 110 6.54 -14.04 -21.40
N GLU A 111 7.03 -13.86 -22.64
CA GLU A 111 6.22 -13.27 -23.71
C GLU A 111 5.06 -14.19 -24.14
N GLU A 112 5.28 -15.50 -24.10
CA GLU A 112 4.26 -16.51 -24.39
C GLU A 112 3.13 -16.43 -23.36
N GLU A 113 3.47 -16.38 -22.08
CA GLU A 113 2.51 -16.32 -20.97
C GLU A 113 1.81 -14.96 -20.92
N ARG A 114 2.51 -13.87 -21.27
CA ARG A 114 1.90 -12.55 -21.44
C ARG A 114 0.86 -12.56 -22.57
N THR A 115 1.15 -13.21 -23.68
CA THR A 115 0.21 -13.33 -24.80
C THR A 115 -1.01 -14.14 -24.37
N ARG A 116 -0.82 -15.25 -23.64
CA ARG A 116 -1.92 -16.02 -23.06
C ARG A 116 -2.75 -15.20 -22.07
N ALA A 117 -2.11 -14.41 -21.21
CA ALA A 117 -2.80 -13.51 -20.28
C ALA A 117 -3.66 -12.48 -21.01
N ILE A 118 -3.18 -11.95 -22.14
CA ILE A 118 -3.96 -11.03 -22.98
C ILE A 118 -5.17 -11.73 -23.59
N GLU A 119 -5.04 -12.98 -24.01
CA GLU A 119 -6.15 -13.73 -24.63
C GLU A 119 -7.18 -14.23 -23.62
N GLU A 120 -6.76 -14.59 -22.40
CA GLU A 120 -7.64 -15.19 -21.39
C GLU A 120 -8.25 -14.17 -20.42
N ILE A 121 -7.51 -13.11 -20.09
CA ILE A 121 -7.98 -12.07 -19.17
C ILE A 121 -8.69 -10.98 -19.97
N ILE A 122 -9.96 -11.24 -20.25
CA ILE A 122 -10.81 -10.35 -21.03
C ILE A 122 -11.58 -9.40 -20.11
N ASP A 123 -12.36 -9.95 -19.19
CA ASP A 123 -13.22 -9.19 -18.29
C ASP A 123 -12.47 -8.63 -17.06
N ASN A 124 -12.91 -7.47 -16.56
CA ASN A 124 -12.63 -7.06 -15.20
C ASN A 124 -13.58 -7.79 -14.24
N PRO A 125 -13.09 -8.46 -13.17
CA PRO A 125 -13.95 -9.14 -12.20
C PRO A 125 -14.79 -8.17 -11.36
N TYR A 126 -14.43 -6.88 -11.32
CA TYR A 126 -15.17 -5.84 -10.63
C TYR A 126 -16.05 -5.06 -11.62
N PRO A 127 -17.28 -4.67 -11.22
CA PRO A 127 -18.09 -3.79 -12.04
C PRO A 127 -17.55 -2.35 -12.00
N ILE A 128 -17.86 -1.58 -13.04
CA ILE A 128 -17.55 -0.14 -13.07
C ILE A 128 -18.43 0.55 -12.03
N THR A 129 -17.79 1.19 -11.06
CA THR A 129 -18.43 1.98 -10.00
C THR A 129 -17.74 3.32 -9.86
N ASP A 130 -18.45 4.33 -9.37
CA ASP A 130 -17.83 5.65 -9.14
C ASP A 130 -16.74 5.57 -8.05
N ALA A 131 -16.98 4.78 -6.99
CA ALA A 131 -15.99 4.52 -5.95
C ALA A 131 -14.74 3.81 -6.50
N GLY A 132 -14.93 2.77 -7.32
CA GLY A 132 -13.82 2.05 -7.96
C GLY A 132 -13.04 2.92 -8.95
N LEU A 133 -13.71 3.78 -9.72
CA LEU A 133 -13.06 4.75 -10.59
C LEU A 133 -12.27 5.80 -9.80
N ALA A 134 -12.82 6.31 -8.69
CA ALA A 134 -12.14 7.24 -7.80
C ALA A 134 -10.88 6.61 -7.18
N LYS A 135 -10.99 5.37 -6.69
CA LYS A 135 -9.85 4.64 -6.13
C LYS A 135 -8.80 4.31 -7.20
N GLY A 136 -9.26 3.90 -8.38
CA GLY A 136 -8.39 3.67 -9.54
C GLY A 136 -7.62 4.91 -9.97
N LYS A 137 -8.27 6.09 -9.94
CA LYS A 137 -7.63 7.38 -10.18
C LYS A 137 -6.53 7.66 -9.17
N GLU A 138 -6.82 7.51 -7.88
CA GLU A 138 -5.84 7.73 -6.81
C GLU A 138 -4.58 6.87 -7.02
N MET A 139 -4.76 5.57 -7.27
CA MET A 139 -3.65 4.65 -7.51
C MET A 139 -2.89 4.98 -8.80
N TYR A 140 -3.59 5.39 -9.86
CA TYR A 140 -2.96 5.83 -11.10
C TYR A 140 -2.09 7.07 -10.89
N ASP A 141 -2.60 8.07 -10.17
CA ASP A 141 -1.88 9.32 -9.89
C ASP A 141 -0.59 9.04 -9.10
N TYR A 142 -0.62 8.11 -8.14
CA TYR A 142 0.56 7.76 -7.34
C TYR A 142 1.60 6.93 -8.10
N PHE A 143 1.17 5.93 -8.87
CA PHE A 143 2.09 4.92 -9.41
C PHE A 143 2.31 5.00 -10.92
N CYS A 144 1.37 5.56 -11.68
CA CYS A 144 1.36 5.48 -13.14
C CYS A 144 1.57 6.82 -13.83
N ALA A 145 0.88 7.89 -13.38
CA ALA A 145 0.87 9.21 -14.01
C ALA A 145 2.26 9.86 -14.08
N ILE A 146 3.13 9.55 -13.12
CA ILE A 146 4.52 10.02 -13.05
C ILE A 146 5.31 9.73 -14.35
N CYS A 147 4.98 8.63 -15.04
CA CYS A 147 5.56 8.26 -16.34
C CYS A 147 4.53 8.38 -17.47
N HIS A 148 3.31 7.87 -17.30
CA HIS A 148 2.32 7.80 -18.37
C HIS A 148 1.53 9.11 -18.61
N GLY A 149 1.70 10.11 -17.73
CA GLY A 149 0.97 11.38 -17.78
C GLY A 149 -0.47 11.26 -17.27
N ASP A 150 -1.05 12.37 -16.81
CA ASP A 150 -2.42 12.37 -16.23
C ASP A 150 -3.50 11.93 -17.23
N LYS A 151 -3.20 12.03 -18.52
CA LYS A 151 -4.09 11.65 -19.63
C LYS A 151 -3.76 10.29 -20.25
N GLY A 152 -2.72 9.61 -19.76
CA GLY A 152 -2.21 8.39 -20.38
C GLY A 152 -1.58 8.60 -21.76
N ASP A 153 -1.14 9.82 -22.06
CA ASP A 153 -0.55 10.23 -23.35
C ASP A 153 0.96 9.99 -23.43
N GLY A 154 1.56 9.40 -22.38
CA GLY A 154 3.00 9.16 -22.29
C GLY A 154 3.82 10.39 -21.90
N ALA A 155 3.19 11.52 -21.58
CA ALA A 155 3.87 12.77 -21.25
C ALA A 155 4.02 12.99 -19.73
N GLY A 156 4.38 11.94 -18.98
CA GLY A 156 4.59 12.03 -17.54
C GLY A 156 5.84 12.82 -17.14
N TYR A 157 5.93 13.18 -15.86
CA TYR A 157 7.02 14.02 -15.36
C TYR A 157 8.42 13.49 -15.63
N LEU A 158 8.62 12.18 -15.54
CA LEU A 158 9.96 11.61 -15.69
C LEU A 158 10.44 11.54 -17.15
N VAL A 159 9.55 11.73 -18.12
CA VAL A 159 9.81 11.47 -19.55
C VAL A 159 9.54 12.67 -20.46
N ARG A 160 9.03 13.78 -19.91
CA ARG A 160 8.80 15.02 -20.68
C ARG A 160 10.10 15.73 -21.05
N ASP A 161 10.09 16.41 -22.19
CA ASP A 161 11.25 17.06 -22.77
C ASP A 161 11.82 18.21 -21.91
N ASP A 162 11.01 18.77 -21.00
CA ASP A 162 11.35 19.92 -20.15
C ASP A 162 12.04 19.55 -18.83
N GLY A 163 12.67 18.37 -18.75
CA GLY A 163 13.46 17.96 -17.57
C GLY A 163 13.37 16.48 -17.19
N GLY A 164 12.70 15.66 -17.99
CA GLY A 164 12.68 14.21 -17.82
C GLY A 164 14.08 13.60 -17.97
N VAL A 165 14.45 12.74 -17.03
CA VAL A 165 15.74 12.03 -17.01
C VAL A 165 15.60 10.58 -17.51
N TYR A 166 14.37 10.11 -17.69
CA TYR A 166 14.10 8.72 -18.03
C TYR A 166 14.24 8.50 -19.55
N PRO A 167 15.06 7.54 -19.99
CA PRO A 167 15.50 7.46 -21.39
C PRO A 167 14.48 6.84 -22.35
N VAL A 168 13.44 6.19 -21.82
CA VAL A 168 12.47 5.45 -22.63
C VAL A 168 11.08 6.04 -22.46
N GLN A 169 10.46 6.37 -23.59
CA GLN A 169 9.08 6.79 -23.62
C GLN A 169 8.17 5.63 -23.19
N PRO A 170 7.26 5.86 -22.23
CA PRO A 170 6.33 4.85 -21.79
C PRO A 170 5.27 4.63 -22.87
N ALA A 171 4.52 3.54 -22.74
CA ALA A 171 3.39 3.29 -23.61
C ALA A 171 2.36 4.42 -23.52
N ILE A 172 1.90 4.88 -24.68
CA ILE A 172 0.74 5.78 -24.82
C ILE A 172 -0.52 4.94 -24.64
N LEU A 173 -1.12 5.02 -23.45
CA LEU A 173 -2.22 4.15 -23.03
C LEU A 173 -3.53 4.46 -23.75
N ASN A 174 -3.67 5.65 -24.32
CA ASN A 174 -4.87 6.11 -25.02
C ASN A 174 -4.79 6.02 -26.55
N ASN A 175 -3.79 5.34 -27.11
CA ASN A 175 -3.75 5.07 -28.56
C ASN A 175 -4.69 3.90 -28.95
N GLU A 176 -4.85 3.67 -30.26
CA GLU A 176 -5.72 2.61 -30.77
C GLU A 176 -5.25 1.20 -30.36
N GLU A 177 -3.95 0.96 -30.35
CA GLU A 177 -3.35 -0.33 -30.01
C GLU A 177 -3.65 -0.76 -28.56
N PHE A 178 -3.59 0.17 -27.61
CA PHE A 178 -3.89 -0.08 -26.20
C PHE A 178 -5.39 -0.03 -25.93
N THR A 179 -6.14 0.81 -26.64
CA THR A 179 -7.60 0.85 -26.50
C THR A 179 -8.26 -0.46 -26.99
N ALA A 180 -7.75 -1.04 -28.08
CA ALA A 180 -8.22 -2.32 -28.62
C ALA A 180 -7.71 -3.55 -27.85
N ALA A 181 -6.73 -3.40 -26.97
CA ALA A 181 -6.19 -4.51 -26.18
C ALA A 181 -7.18 -4.97 -25.10
N SER A 182 -7.06 -6.23 -24.66
CA SER A 182 -7.80 -6.76 -23.51
C SER A 182 -7.29 -6.19 -22.18
N ASN A 183 -8.07 -6.37 -21.13
CA ASN A 183 -7.68 -5.98 -19.77
C ASN A 183 -6.43 -6.72 -19.28
N GLY A 184 -6.22 -7.96 -19.76
CA GLY A 184 -5.03 -8.76 -19.49
C GLY A 184 -3.72 -8.08 -19.87
N ARG A 185 -3.72 -7.25 -20.92
CA ARG A 185 -2.53 -6.50 -21.32
C ARG A 185 -2.06 -5.55 -20.23
N PHE A 186 -3.00 -4.83 -19.61
CA PHE A 186 -2.72 -3.89 -18.54
C PHE A 186 -2.40 -4.63 -17.25
N TYR A 187 -3.24 -5.60 -16.89
CA TYR A 187 -3.10 -6.33 -15.63
C TYR A 187 -1.76 -7.08 -15.56
N HIS A 188 -1.34 -7.75 -16.65
CA HIS A 188 -0.05 -8.45 -16.69
C HIS A 188 1.13 -7.49 -16.55
N SER A 189 1.09 -6.35 -17.24
CA SER A 189 2.14 -5.32 -17.10
C SER A 189 2.16 -4.67 -15.71
N ILE A 190 1.04 -4.58 -15.02
CA ILE A 190 1.01 -4.13 -13.63
C ILE A 190 1.64 -5.19 -12.70
N VAL A 191 1.46 -6.48 -12.99
CA VAL A 191 2.03 -7.56 -12.17
C VAL A 191 3.54 -7.67 -12.31
N TYR A 192 4.04 -7.83 -13.54
CA TYR A 192 5.46 -8.11 -13.79
C TYR A 192 6.25 -6.92 -14.33
N GLY A 193 5.57 -5.90 -14.85
CA GLY A 193 6.21 -4.82 -15.59
C GLY A 193 6.29 -5.11 -17.09
N LYS A 194 6.98 -4.23 -17.82
CA LYS A 194 7.29 -4.42 -19.24
C LYS A 194 8.47 -3.53 -19.64
N ASN A 195 9.47 -4.12 -20.30
CA ASN A 195 10.70 -3.41 -20.69
C ASN A 195 11.39 -2.78 -19.48
N LEU A 196 11.39 -1.43 -19.37
CA LEU A 196 11.96 -0.71 -18.23
C LEU A 196 10.91 -0.37 -17.14
N MET A 197 9.62 -0.60 -17.39
CA MET A 197 8.58 -0.47 -16.37
C MET A 197 8.68 -1.66 -15.42
N GLY A 198 8.89 -1.40 -14.12
CA GLY A 198 8.87 -2.43 -13.08
C GLY A 198 7.44 -2.91 -12.77
N GLY A 199 7.33 -4.07 -12.13
CA GLY A 199 6.07 -4.57 -11.58
C GLY A 199 5.63 -3.82 -10.32
N TYR A 200 4.33 -3.76 -10.10
CA TYR A 200 3.67 -3.06 -8.98
C TYR A 200 2.84 -4.01 -8.10
N ALA A 201 2.89 -5.32 -8.32
CA ALA A 201 2.13 -6.33 -7.57
C ALA A 201 2.37 -6.30 -6.05
N ASP A 202 3.50 -5.74 -5.60
CA ASP A 202 3.84 -5.60 -4.18
C ASP A 202 3.49 -4.22 -3.59
N LYS A 203 3.00 -3.28 -4.41
CA LYS A 203 2.62 -1.92 -3.99
C LYS A 203 1.11 -1.69 -3.99
N ILE A 204 0.40 -2.33 -4.91
CA ILE A 204 -1.05 -2.19 -5.06
C ILE A 204 -1.74 -3.55 -4.95
N SER A 205 -2.84 -3.58 -4.21
CA SER A 205 -3.61 -4.79 -3.93
C SER A 205 -4.27 -5.37 -5.19
N TYR A 206 -4.83 -6.58 -5.09
CA TYR A 206 -5.56 -7.19 -6.21
C TYR A 206 -6.68 -6.29 -6.76
N GLU A 207 -7.52 -5.77 -5.88
CA GLU A 207 -8.65 -4.93 -6.26
C GLU A 207 -8.19 -3.59 -6.84
N GLU A 208 -7.22 -2.94 -6.19
CA GLU A 208 -6.67 -1.68 -6.67
C GLU A 208 -6.07 -1.80 -8.08
N ARG A 209 -5.43 -2.93 -8.41
CA ARG A 209 -4.94 -3.19 -9.77
C ARG A 209 -6.07 -3.15 -10.80
N TRP A 210 -7.22 -3.75 -10.49
CA TRP A 210 -8.39 -3.76 -11.37
C TRP A 210 -9.08 -2.40 -11.46
N GLN A 211 -9.11 -1.65 -10.36
CA GLN A 211 -9.61 -0.29 -10.34
C GLN A 211 -8.72 0.65 -11.18
N VAL A 212 -7.40 0.49 -11.13
CA VAL A 212 -6.47 1.20 -12.05
C VAL A 212 -6.78 0.87 -13.50
N VAL A 213 -7.07 -0.39 -13.83
CA VAL A 213 -7.47 -0.77 -15.20
C VAL A 213 -8.76 -0.06 -15.61
N HIS A 214 -9.79 -0.01 -14.74
CA HIS A 214 -11.00 0.79 -15.02
C HIS A 214 -10.67 2.27 -15.25
N TYR A 215 -9.78 2.86 -14.46
CA TYR A 215 -9.40 4.25 -14.65
C TYR A 215 -8.66 4.48 -15.99
N ILE A 216 -7.75 3.58 -16.39
CA ILE A 216 -7.11 3.63 -17.72
C ILE A 216 -8.17 3.58 -18.83
N ARG A 217 -9.18 2.71 -18.70
CA ARG A 217 -10.31 2.67 -19.64
C ARG A 217 -11.10 3.98 -19.65
N SER A 218 -11.31 4.61 -18.50
CA SER A 218 -11.98 5.91 -18.44
C SER A 218 -11.20 7.02 -19.18
N LEU A 219 -9.86 7.01 -19.13
CA LEU A 219 -9.00 7.94 -19.87
C LEU A 219 -9.07 7.69 -21.39
N GLN A 220 -9.11 6.42 -21.80
CA GLN A 220 -9.33 6.03 -23.20
C GLN A 220 -10.69 6.54 -23.68
N ALA A 221 -11.76 6.31 -22.91
CA ALA A 221 -13.10 6.78 -23.24
C ALA A 221 -13.15 8.31 -23.40
N ALA A 222 -12.54 9.06 -22.48
CA ALA A 222 -12.45 10.51 -22.57
C ALA A 222 -11.70 10.99 -23.83
N THR A 223 -10.67 10.25 -24.26
CA THR A 223 -9.88 10.57 -25.48
C THR A 223 -10.71 10.38 -26.75
N TYR A 224 -11.60 9.38 -26.78
CA TYR A 224 -12.44 9.04 -27.94
C TYR A 224 -13.87 9.59 -27.86
N GLU A 225 -14.15 10.52 -26.94
CA GLU A 225 -15.50 11.09 -26.72
C GLU A 225 -16.56 10.02 -26.44
N LYS A 226 -16.17 8.97 -25.70
CA LYS A 226 -17.03 7.87 -25.26
C LYS A 226 -17.35 8.00 -23.77
N GLU A 227 -18.36 7.25 -23.33
CA GLU A 227 -18.80 7.21 -21.94
C GLU A 227 -18.27 5.96 -21.24
N TYR A 228 -17.73 6.14 -20.03
CA TYR A 228 -17.27 5.07 -19.16
C TYR A 228 -17.48 5.47 -17.70
N ASN A 229 -18.60 5.04 -17.12
CA ASN A 229 -19.03 5.38 -15.76
C ASN A 229 -19.87 4.25 -15.17
N GLN A 230 -20.32 4.43 -13.93
CA GLN A 230 -21.11 3.41 -13.21
C GLN A 230 -22.42 3.00 -13.89
N PHE A 231 -22.97 3.82 -14.80
CA PHE A 231 -24.24 3.55 -15.49
C PHE A 231 -24.06 3.10 -16.95
N VAL A 232 -23.01 3.58 -17.61
CA VAL A 232 -22.84 3.44 -19.06
C VAL A 232 -21.38 3.14 -19.40
N ASN A 233 -21.18 2.17 -20.30
CA ASN A 233 -19.92 1.90 -20.98
C ASN A 233 -20.17 1.84 -22.49
N THR A 234 -19.58 2.78 -23.25
CA THR A 234 -19.58 2.77 -24.72
C THR A 234 -18.18 2.56 -25.30
N LEU A 235 -17.16 2.42 -24.45
CA LEU A 235 -15.77 2.16 -24.86
C LEU A 235 -15.63 0.77 -25.47
N ASN A 236 -16.09 -0.24 -24.72
CA ASN A 236 -16.02 -1.65 -25.06
C ASN A 236 -17.32 -2.37 -24.61
N ASP A 237 -17.46 -3.63 -25.00
CA ASP A 237 -18.56 -4.52 -24.69
C ASP A 237 -18.22 -5.53 -23.57
N VAL A 238 -17.09 -5.32 -22.90
CA VAL A 238 -16.45 -6.28 -21.99
C VAL A 238 -16.66 -5.87 -20.53
N ASP A 239 -16.34 -4.62 -20.19
CA ASP A 239 -16.50 -4.11 -18.82
C ASP A 239 -17.96 -3.78 -18.52
N ARG A 240 -18.43 -4.17 -17.33
CA ARG A 240 -19.85 -4.07 -16.96
C ARG A 240 -20.09 -2.92 -15.96
N PRO A 241 -20.93 -1.93 -16.30
CA PRO A 241 -21.39 -0.94 -15.33
C PRO A 241 -22.18 -1.57 -14.18
N ALA A 242 -22.00 -1.07 -12.95
CA ALA A 242 -22.75 -1.54 -11.79
C ALA A 242 -24.24 -1.15 -11.85
N GLY A 243 -24.57 -0.06 -12.54
CA GLY A 243 -25.91 0.52 -12.55
C GLY A 243 -26.27 1.14 -11.19
N ASN A 244 -27.52 0.96 -10.75
CA ASN A 244 -27.99 1.45 -9.45
C ASN A 244 -27.61 0.53 -8.27
N ILE A 245 -26.69 -0.41 -8.47
CA ILE A 245 -26.23 -1.30 -7.40
C ILE A 245 -25.23 -0.49 -6.57
N GLU A 246 -25.66 0.01 -5.41
CA GLU A 246 -24.75 0.57 -4.40
C GLU A 246 -23.77 -0.54 -3.98
N THR A 247 -22.51 -0.41 -4.38
CA THR A 247 -21.44 -1.20 -3.76
C THR A 247 -21.23 -0.64 -2.37
N GLU A 248 -21.56 -1.42 -1.35
CA GLU A 248 -21.47 -1.02 0.06
C GLU A 248 -20.11 -0.36 0.35
N ASP A 249 -20.24 0.83 0.93
CA ASP A 249 -19.20 1.79 1.22
C ASP A 249 -18.17 1.19 2.20
N ILE A 250 -16.89 1.18 1.84
CA ILE A 250 -15.78 0.73 2.71
C ILE A 250 -15.46 1.80 3.78
N THR A 251 -16.35 2.76 3.99
CA THR A 251 -16.22 3.89 4.93
C THR A 251 -16.67 3.55 6.36
N ALA A 252 -17.25 2.36 6.61
CA ALA A 252 -17.76 1.95 7.92
C ALA A 252 -16.69 1.63 9.00
N VAL A 253 -15.44 2.07 8.82
CA VAL A 253 -14.38 1.94 9.85
C VAL A 253 -14.24 3.21 10.69
N GLU A 254 -14.73 4.38 10.23
CA GLU A 254 -14.56 5.64 10.97
C GLU A 254 -15.65 5.93 12.02
N GLU A 255 -16.85 5.34 11.93
CA GLU A 255 -17.94 5.63 12.89
C GLU A 255 -17.85 4.92 14.25
N ASN A 256 -16.91 4.00 14.45
CA ASN A 256 -16.76 3.31 15.75
C ASN A 256 -15.76 3.99 16.71
N MET A 257 -15.30 5.22 16.43
CA MET A 257 -14.40 5.96 17.33
C MET A 257 -15.02 7.18 18.02
N GLU A 258 -16.28 7.54 17.77
CA GLU A 258 -16.93 8.68 18.44
C GLU A 258 -18.37 8.35 18.85
N GLY A 259 -18.57 7.76 20.02
CA GLY A 259 -19.92 7.66 20.60
C GLY A 259 -20.07 6.65 21.72
N GLY A 260 -19.69 7.04 22.95
CA GLY A 260 -19.86 6.15 24.10
C GLY A 260 -19.70 6.80 25.48
N GLU A 261 -20.00 8.09 25.62
CA GLU A 261 -20.23 8.70 26.94
C GLU A 261 -21.74 8.70 27.22
N GLN A 262 -22.21 7.72 28.00
CA GLN A 262 -23.47 7.79 28.74
C GLN A 262 -23.46 6.73 29.86
N HIS A 263 -22.95 7.12 31.03
CA HIS A 263 -23.28 6.48 32.29
C HIS A 263 -24.66 7.01 32.73
N SER A 264 -25.66 6.15 32.73
CA SER A 264 -26.91 6.37 33.48
C SER A 264 -27.12 5.19 34.43
N ASP A 265 -27.45 5.57 35.66
CA ASP A 265 -27.62 4.76 36.86
C ASP A 265 -28.67 3.66 36.69
N ASP A 266 -28.40 2.48 37.25
CA ASP A 266 -29.45 1.53 37.61
C ASP A 266 -29.24 0.97 39.02
N ASP A 267 -30.28 1.20 39.80
CA ASP A 267 -30.48 1.00 41.22
C ASP A 267 -30.73 -0.48 41.54
N HIS A 268 -29.88 -1.09 42.37
CA HIS A 268 -30.09 -2.45 42.87
C HIS A 268 -30.71 -2.42 44.27
N GLY A 269 -32.03 -2.26 44.31
CA GLY A 269 -32.89 -2.68 45.41
C GLY A 269 -33.36 -4.12 45.21
N GLY A 270 -32.88 -5.05 46.03
CA GLY A 270 -33.30 -6.45 45.99
C GLY A 270 -33.02 -7.18 47.30
N SER A 271 -34.08 -7.35 48.09
CA SER A 271 -34.17 -8.10 49.33
C SER A 271 -33.61 -9.52 49.25
N HIS A 272 -32.75 -9.89 50.20
CA HIS A 272 -32.88 -11.06 51.09
C HIS A 272 -31.81 -11.03 52.19
#